data_AF-W1S2R0-F1
#
_entry.id   AF-W1S2R0-F1
#
_cell.length_a   1.000
_cell.length_b   1.000
_cell.length_c   1.000
_cell.angle_alpha   90.00
_cell.angle_beta   90.00
_cell.angle_gamma   90.00
#
_symmetry.space_group_name_H-M   'P 1'
#
loop_
_entity.id
_entity.type
_entity.pdbx_description
1 polymer ?
#
loop_
_entity_poly.entity_id
_entity_poly.type
_entity_poly.pdbx_seq_one_letter_code
_entity_poly.pdbx_strand_id
1 'polypeptide(L)'
;MILSSSDHASGSLEMGKVGRLPSGFEKFEEFVYYWDVDTSDVRWTRRAAAGYDEILRFYDALTPRMEEEATVYPAISTPRNVGGCRLPLSPAPCPDAGGDCRRTPSGVACRRVNPTKRGGWSSDINWVFPNWHIQIAASRFWTHEFWPRTHNSSSWEARFYQPKVTTVRERLQLEHFTATIADAFLEDLANIESTQSGMECGAKSFVYLHESEILIRHPLEQVQKWTHATCVDEALR
;
A
#
# COMPACT_ATOMS: atom_id res chain seq x y z
N MET A 1 23.01 -25.70 -19.68
CA MET A 1 23.39 -25.74 -21.10
C MET A 1 23.44 -24.30 -21.58
N ILE A 2 24.61 -23.89 -22.05
CA ILE A 2 24.96 -22.54 -22.49
C ILE A 2 24.23 -22.25 -23.80
N LEU A 3 23.61 -21.07 -23.93
CA LEU A 3 23.48 -20.41 -25.23
C LEU A 3 23.99 -18.97 -25.11
N SER A 4 25.17 -18.80 -25.72
CA SER A 4 25.76 -17.54 -26.14
C SER A 4 25.17 -17.17 -27.50
N SER A 5 24.79 -15.90 -27.69
CA SER A 5 25.42 -15.03 -28.70
C SER A 5 24.68 -13.69 -28.75
N SER A 6 25.46 -12.63 -28.51
CA SER A 6 25.41 -11.32 -29.18
C SER A 6 24.17 -10.98 -30.01
N ASP A 7 23.46 -9.93 -29.59
CA ASP A 7 23.15 -8.82 -30.48
C ASP A 7 23.18 -7.53 -29.66
N HIS A 8 24.30 -6.80 -29.77
CA HIS A 8 24.34 -5.38 -29.46
C HIS A 8 23.49 -4.67 -30.51
N ALA A 9 22.18 -4.61 -30.27
CA ALA A 9 21.31 -3.70 -30.99
C ALA A 9 21.66 -2.28 -30.53
N SER A 10 22.57 -1.64 -31.28
CA SER A 10 22.68 -0.19 -31.36
C SER A 10 21.39 0.35 -31.99
N GLY A 11 20.29 0.25 -31.26
CA GLY A 11 19.06 0.96 -31.55
C GLY A 11 19.21 2.35 -30.99
N SER A 12 19.52 3.30 -31.86
CA SER A 12 19.37 4.72 -31.57
C SER A 12 18.04 4.93 -30.84
N LEU A 13 18.08 5.34 -29.57
CA LEU A 13 16.90 5.81 -28.85
C LEU A 13 16.29 6.91 -29.70
N GLU A 14 15.14 6.65 -30.33
CA GLU A 14 14.29 7.73 -30.81
C GLU A 14 13.81 8.50 -29.58
N MET A 15 14.60 9.49 -29.18
CA MET A 15 14.16 10.59 -28.34
C MET A 15 13.01 11.28 -29.07
N GLY A 16 11.77 11.03 -28.64
CA GLY A 16 10.66 11.92 -28.93
C GLY A 16 9.41 11.25 -29.49
N LYS A 17 8.47 10.94 -28.60
CA LYS A 17 7.04 11.22 -28.85
C LYS A 17 6.52 12.18 -27.78
N VAL A 18 6.98 13.43 -27.85
CA VAL A 18 6.43 14.52 -27.02
C VAL A 18 4.90 14.50 -27.18
N GLY A 19 4.15 14.40 -26.06
CA GLY A 19 2.68 14.49 -26.07
C GLY A 19 1.92 13.20 -25.69
N ARG A 20 2.53 12.29 -24.91
CA ARG A 20 1.78 11.20 -24.26
C ARG A 20 0.94 11.73 -23.09
N LEU A 21 1.40 12.82 -22.47
CA LEU A 21 0.73 13.42 -21.31
C LEU A 21 -0.08 14.69 -21.67
N PRO A 22 -1.16 14.98 -20.91
CA PRO A 22 -1.94 16.20 -21.08
C PRO A 22 -1.12 17.48 -20.84
N SER A 23 -1.60 18.61 -21.36
CA SER A 23 -1.00 19.93 -21.09
C SER A 23 -0.86 20.19 -19.58
N GLY A 24 0.30 20.69 -19.17
CA GLY A 24 0.68 20.90 -17.79
C GLY A 24 1.50 19.75 -17.19
N PHE A 25 1.73 18.62 -17.89
CA PHE A 25 2.55 17.48 -17.44
C PHE A 25 3.90 17.37 -18.15
N GLU A 26 4.38 18.47 -18.74
CA GLU A 26 5.60 18.50 -19.56
C GLU A 26 6.84 18.06 -18.76
N LYS A 27 6.90 18.39 -17.46
CA LYS A 27 7.98 17.94 -16.56
C LYS A 27 8.04 16.42 -16.36
N PHE A 28 6.96 15.70 -16.67
CA PHE A 28 6.89 14.25 -16.48
C PHE A 28 7.24 13.46 -17.73
N GLU A 29 7.28 14.09 -18.90
CA GLU A 29 7.46 13.40 -20.16
C GLU A 29 8.80 12.67 -20.26
N GLU A 30 9.85 13.18 -19.62
CA GLU A 30 11.15 12.50 -19.58
C GLU A 30 11.09 11.17 -18.82
N PHE A 31 10.18 11.03 -17.84
CA PHE A 31 10.07 9.83 -17.02
C PHE A 31 9.14 8.77 -17.65
N VAL A 32 8.15 9.17 -18.45
CA VAL A 32 7.16 8.25 -19.03
C VAL A 32 7.82 7.10 -19.79
N TYR A 33 8.87 7.39 -20.56
CA TYR A 33 9.55 6.39 -21.38
C TYR A 33 10.28 5.32 -20.59
N TYR A 34 10.81 5.69 -19.44
CA TYR A 34 11.56 4.78 -18.60
C TYR A 34 10.66 4.07 -17.58
N TRP A 35 9.78 4.83 -16.92
CA TRP A 35 9.02 4.41 -15.75
C TRP A 35 7.59 3.92 -16.06
N ASP A 36 6.99 4.29 -17.19
CA ASP A 36 5.64 3.91 -17.59
C ASP A 36 5.63 2.97 -18.82
N VAL A 37 5.95 1.71 -18.55
CA VAL A 37 5.93 0.62 -19.52
C VAL A 37 4.75 -0.33 -19.30
N ASP A 38 4.48 -1.15 -20.31
CA ASP A 38 3.21 -1.87 -20.45
C ASP A 38 2.86 -2.79 -19.28
N THR A 39 3.86 -3.41 -18.63
CA THR A 39 3.63 -4.41 -17.59
C THR A 39 4.22 -4.01 -16.23
N SER A 40 3.57 -4.46 -15.15
CA SER A 40 3.93 -4.09 -13.78
C SER A 40 5.29 -4.65 -13.35
N ASP A 41 5.62 -5.85 -13.81
CA ASP A 41 6.90 -6.52 -13.56
C ASP A 41 8.07 -5.75 -14.19
N VAL A 42 7.93 -5.30 -15.45
CA VAL A 42 8.99 -4.53 -16.11
C VAL A 42 9.13 -3.15 -15.46
N ARG A 43 8.02 -2.51 -15.06
CA ARG A 43 8.08 -1.28 -14.26
C ARG A 43 8.90 -1.52 -12.98
N TRP A 44 8.59 -2.59 -12.24
CA TRP A 44 9.27 -2.94 -10.99
C TRP A 44 10.76 -3.16 -11.17
N THR A 45 11.16 -4.00 -12.14
CA THR A 45 12.58 -4.27 -12.42
C THR A 45 13.35 -3.00 -12.76
N ARG A 46 12.75 -2.08 -13.54
CA ARG A 46 13.37 -0.80 -13.87
C ARG A 46 13.50 0.12 -12.65
N ARG A 47 12.48 0.19 -11.78
CA ARG A 47 12.56 0.98 -10.54
C ARG A 47 13.67 0.48 -9.63
N ALA A 48 13.77 -0.84 -9.47
CA ALA A 48 14.78 -1.47 -8.62
C ALA A 48 16.22 -1.31 -9.15
N ALA A 49 16.38 -1.09 -10.47
CA ALA A 49 17.68 -0.92 -11.11
C ALA A 49 18.09 0.56 -11.32
N ALA A 50 17.21 1.51 -11.03
CA ALA A 50 17.46 2.93 -11.26
C ALA A 50 18.54 3.47 -10.32
N GLY A 51 19.41 4.35 -10.85
CA GLY A 51 20.40 5.04 -10.04
C GLY A 51 19.74 6.00 -9.05
N TYR A 52 20.35 6.21 -7.88
CA TYR A 52 19.81 7.10 -6.85
C TYR A 52 19.54 8.53 -7.36
N ASP A 53 20.43 9.07 -8.21
CA ASP A 53 20.25 10.39 -8.83
C ASP A 53 19.03 10.44 -9.77
N GLU A 54 18.69 9.33 -10.42
CA GLU A 54 17.50 9.26 -11.28
C GLU A 54 16.21 9.19 -10.46
N ILE A 55 16.26 8.45 -9.35
CA ILE A 55 15.18 8.40 -8.37
C ILE A 55 14.92 9.79 -7.80
N LEU A 56 15.98 10.51 -7.38
CA LEU A 56 15.86 11.87 -6.87
C LEU A 56 15.25 12.83 -7.89
N ARG A 57 15.72 12.82 -9.15
CA ARG A 57 15.16 13.67 -10.21
C ARG A 57 13.66 13.42 -10.43
N PHE A 58 13.25 12.16 -10.39
CA PHE A 58 11.85 11.80 -10.50
C PHE A 58 11.02 12.34 -9.32
N TYR A 59 11.51 12.15 -8.09
CA TYR A 59 10.81 12.65 -6.90
C TYR A 59 10.82 14.18 -6.82
N ASP A 60 11.87 14.88 -7.23
CA ASP A 60 11.91 16.35 -7.29
C ASP A 60 10.89 16.92 -8.28
N ALA A 61 10.67 16.22 -9.41
CA ALA A 61 9.65 16.60 -10.38
C ALA A 61 8.23 16.28 -9.88
N LEU A 62 8.05 15.14 -9.19
CA LEU A 62 6.76 14.63 -8.73
C LEU A 62 6.24 15.33 -7.47
N THR A 63 7.10 15.52 -6.48
CA THR A 63 6.74 15.97 -5.12
C THR A 63 5.99 17.32 -5.11
N PRO A 64 6.43 18.38 -5.82
CA PRO A 64 5.72 19.66 -5.79
C PRO A 64 4.28 19.56 -6.30
N ARG A 65 4.05 18.71 -7.30
CA ARG A 65 2.71 18.51 -7.88
C ARG A 65 1.84 17.61 -7.01
N MET A 66 2.48 16.65 -6.35
CA MET A 66 1.85 15.84 -5.34
C MET A 66 1.39 16.66 -4.14
N GLU A 67 2.22 17.59 -3.68
CA GLU A 67 1.85 18.53 -2.63
C GLU A 67 0.71 19.44 -3.11
N GLU A 68 0.74 19.99 -4.32
CA GLU A 68 -0.39 20.75 -4.88
C GLU A 68 -1.70 19.93 -4.89
N GLU A 69 -1.69 18.69 -5.39
CA GLU A 69 -2.91 17.86 -5.47
C GLU A 69 -3.31 17.23 -4.12
N ALA A 70 -2.36 17.01 -3.20
CA ALA A 70 -2.63 16.53 -1.84
C ALA A 70 -3.15 17.65 -0.92
N THR A 71 -2.73 18.91 -1.17
CA THR A 71 -3.16 20.09 -0.40
C THR A 71 -4.46 20.69 -0.95
N VAL A 72 -4.80 20.45 -2.22
CA VAL A 72 -6.09 20.86 -2.81
C VAL A 72 -7.20 19.87 -2.44
N TYR A 73 -7.57 19.88 -1.17
CA TYR A 73 -8.95 19.61 -0.75
C TYR A 73 -9.56 20.88 -0.13
N PRO A 74 -9.81 21.96 -0.90
CA PRO A 74 -10.87 22.87 -0.52
C PRO A 74 -12.18 22.09 -0.66
N ALA A 75 -13.03 22.16 0.36
CA ALA A 75 -14.38 21.65 0.30
C ALA A 75 -15.05 22.12 -1.01
N ILE A 76 -15.21 21.22 -1.98
CA ILE A 76 -15.84 21.56 -3.25
C ILE A 76 -17.32 21.78 -2.97
N SER A 77 -17.67 23.06 -2.90
CA SER A 77 -18.99 23.57 -3.16
C SER A 77 -19.43 23.07 -4.54
N THR A 78 -20.37 22.13 -4.57
CA THR A 78 -20.97 21.64 -5.82
C THR A 78 -21.80 22.74 -6.49
N PRO A 79 -21.62 23.04 -7.80
CA PRO A 79 -22.71 23.51 -8.63
C PRO A 79 -23.60 22.32 -9.01
N ARG A 80 -24.90 22.60 -9.06
CA ARG A 80 -26.01 21.66 -9.32
C ARG A 80 -25.93 20.99 -10.70
N ASN A 81 -26.45 19.76 -10.72
CA ASN A 81 -27.14 19.06 -11.82
C ASN A 81 -26.50 19.08 -13.23
N VAL A 82 -26.04 17.90 -13.68
CA VAL A 82 -26.36 17.42 -15.03
C VAL A 82 -26.52 15.89 -14.99
N GLY A 83 -27.62 15.39 -15.55
CA GLY A 83 -28.11 14.03 -15.34
C GLY A 83 -27.51 12.94 -16.25
N GLY A 84 -27.86 11.70 -15.88
CA GLY A 84 -28.15 10.61 -16.81
C GLY A 84 -26.99 9.79 -17.36
N CYS A 85 -26.68 8.65 -16.72
CA CYS A 85 -26.53 7.35 -17.38
C CYS A 85 -26.42 6.22 -16.34
N ARG A 86 -27.41 5.32 -16.32
CA ARG A 86 -27.38 4.05 -15.55
C ARG A 86 -26.91 2.94 -16.47
N LEU A 87 -25.93 2.14 -16.07
CA LEU A 87 -25.86 0.70 -16.36
C LEU A 87 -25.04 -0.04 -15.29
N PRO A 88 -25.24 -1.36 -15.11
CA PRO A 88 -25.26 -1.99 -13.79
C PRO A 88 -24.13 -3.00 -13.59
N LEU A 89 -23.41 -2.92 -12.47
CA LEU A 89 -22.81 -4.07 -11.81
C LEU A 89 -22.75 -3.74 -10.31
N SER A 90 -23.63 -4.36 -9.52
CA SER A 90 -23.69 -4.18 -8.07
C SER A 90 -23.18 -5.45 -7.39
N PRO A 91 -22.18 -5.38 -6.49
CA PRO A 91 -22.18 -6.22 -5.31
C PRO A 91 -23.23 -5.65 -4.32
N ALA A 92 -23.77 -6.51 -3.46
CA ALA A 92 -24.99 -6.29 -2.69
C ALA A 92 -25.08 -4.94 -1.94
N PRO A 93 -26.28 -4.32 -1.87
CA PRO A 93 -26.51 -3.16 -1.02
C PRO A 93 -26.41 -3.57 0.45
N CYS A 94 -25.64 -2.81 1.23
CA CYS A 94 -25.69 -2.88 2.68
C CYS A 94 -27.13 -2.60 3.15
N PRO A 95 -27.81 -3.51 3.87
CA PRO A 95 -29.26 -3.44 4.05
C PRO A 95 -29.78 -2.19 4.79
N ASP A 96 -28.94 -1.48 5.54
CA ASP A 96 -29.46 -0.45 6.49
C ASP A 96 -28.84 0.95 6.30
N ALA A 97 -28.15 1.19 5.20
CA ALA A 97 -27.50 2.48 4.95
C ALA A 97 -28.30 3.31 3.94
N GLY A 98 -29.18 4.19 4.43
CA GLY A 98 -29.81 5.28 3.66
C GLY A 98 -28.82 6.35 3.17
N GLY A 99 -27.59 5.97 2.83
CA GLY A 99 -26.53 6.85 2.36
C GLY A 99 -25.52 6.08 1.52
N ASP A 100 -25.39 6.48 0.26
CA ASP A 100 -24.44 5.94 -0.70
C ASP A 100 -22.99 6.14 -0.21
N CYS A 101 -22.31 5.05 0.15
CA CYS A 101 -20.88 5.07 0.51
C CYS A 101 -19.98 5.56 -0.63
N ARG A 102 -20.48 5.68 -1.87
CA ARG A 102 -19.73 6.27 -3.00
C ARG A 102 -19.67 7.79 -2.96
N ARG A 103 -20.40 8.44 -2.04
CA ARG A 103 -20.52 9.91 -1.94
C ARG A 103 -20.00 10.49 -0.63
N THR A 104 -19.15 9.78 0.12
CA THR A 104 -18.47 10.41 1.26
C THR A 104 -17.51 11.47 0.72
N PRO A 105 -17.67 12.76 1.07
CA PRO A 105 -16.69 13.78 0.73
C PRO A 105 -15.33 13.34 1.28
N SER A 106 -14.33 13.44 0.42
CA SER A 106 -12.92 13.22 0.71
C SER A 106 -12.53 13.73 2.10
N GLY A 107 -11.99 12.83 2.93
CA GLY A 107 -11.41 13.15 4.24
C GLY A 107 -12.14 12.54 5.43
N VAL A 108 -13.37 12.04 5.27
CA VAL A 108 -14.08 11.34 6.36
C VAL A 108 -14.38 9.93 5.91
N ALA A 109 -13.67 8.94 6.47
CA ALA A 109 -13.98 7.55 6.23
C ALA A 109 -15.47 7.26 6.48
N CYS A 110 -15.97 6.25 5.77
CA CYS A 110 -17.34 5.77 5.92
C CYS A 110 -17.72 5.68 7.41
N ARG A 111 -18.95 6.05 7.76
CA ARG A 111 -19.48 5.98 9.14
C ARG A 111 -19.21 4.61 9.79
N ARG A 112 -19.12 3.53 9.00
CA ARG A 112 -18.82 2.19 9.52
C ARG A 112 -17.37 2.03 9.99
N VAL A 113 -16.44 2.76 9.39
CA VAL A 113 -15.01 2.73 9.72
C VAL A 113 -14.68 3.80 10.77
N ASN A 114 -15.23 5.01 10.64
CA ASN A 114 -15.09 6.07 11.64
C ASN A 114 -16.49 6.50 12.15
N PRO A 115 -17.09 5.74 13.10
CA PRO A 115 -18.43 6.01 13.62
C PRO A 115 -18.57 7.40 14.25
N THR A 116 -17.50 7.85 14.91
CA THR A 116 -17.45 9.14 15.61
C THR A 116 -17.12 10.31 14.70
N LYS A 117 -16.75 10.06 13.43
CA LYS A 117 -16.31 11.07 12.45
C LYS A 117 -15.25 12.03 13.00
N ARG A 118 -14.33 11.53 13.81
CA ARG A 118 -13.24 12.35 14.35
C ARG A 118 -12.40 12.89 13.21
N GLY A 119 -12.20 14.22 13.19
CA GLY A 119 -11.43 14.91 12.14
C GLY A 119 -9.93 14.59 12.15
N GLY A 120 -9.40 14.08 13.25
CA GLY A 120 -8.00 13.64 13.36
C GLY A 120 -7.78 12.14 13.12
N TRP A 121 -8.81 11.41 12.69
CA TRP A 121 -8.66 9.99 12.36
C TRP A 121 -8.03 9.85 10.97
N SER A 122 -7.00 8.99 10.85
CA SER A 122 -6.24 8.78 9.61
C SER A 122 -6.31 7.32 9.15
N SER A 123 -5.96 6.40 10.04
CA SER A 123 -5.94 4.97 9.78
C SER A 123 -6.12 4.16 11.06
N ASP A 124 -6.54 2.90 10.89
CA ASP A 124 -6.60 1.89 11.94
C ASP A 124 -5.79 0.65 11.51
N ILE A 125 -5.09 0.04 12.48
CA ILE A 125 -4.41 -1.25 12.29
C ILE A 125 -5.06 -2.24 13.25
N ASN A 126 -5.66 -3.30 12.70
CA ASN A 126 -6.40 -4.29 13.48
C ASN A 126 -5.77 -5.68 13.30
N TRP A 127 -5.18 -6.20 14.37
CA TRP A 127 -4.58 -7.53 14.39
C TRP A 127 -5.62 -8.58 14.79
N VAL A 128 -5.71 -9.65 14.00
CA VAL A 128 -6.52 -10.83 14.28
C VAL A 128 -5.58 -12.02 14.44
N PHE A 129 -5.45 -12.48 15.68
CA PHE A 129 -4.72 -13.69 15.98
C PHE A 129 -5.29 -14.88 15.17
N PRO A 130 -4.46 -15.76 14.58
CA PRO A 130 -3.03 -15.91 14.85
C PRO A 130 -2.08 -15.06 14.01
N ASN A 131 -2.45 -14.73 12.77
CA ASN A 131 -1.45 -14.32 11.77
C ASN A 131 -1.96 -13.37 10.70
N TRP A 132 -3.10 -12.73 10.93
CA TRP A 132 -3.76 -11.88 9.95
C TRP A 132 -3.97 -10.49 10.52
N HIS A 133 -3.73 -9.44 9.73
CA HIS A 133 -4.16 -8.12 10.13
C HIS A 133 -4.71 -7.31 8.95
N ILE A 134 -5.60 -6.38 9.27
CA ILE A 134 -6.19 -5.45 8.32
C ILE A 134 -5.85 -4.03 8.73
N GLN A 135 -5.35 -3.28 7.76
CA GLN A 135 -5.10 -1.86 7.91
C GLN A 135 -6.08 -1.09 7.04
N ILE A 136 -6.75 -0.13 7.66
CA ILE A 136 -7.82 0.66 7.05
C ILE A 136 -7.36 2.10 7.03
N ALA A 137 -7.41 2.73 5.86
CA ALA A 137 -7.15 4.16 5.65
C ALA A 137 -8.39 4.85 5.07
N ALA A 138 -8.35 6.18 4.95
CA ALA A 138 -9.51 7.00 4.55
C ALA A 138 -10.26 6.54 3.29
N SER A 139 -9.58 5.89 2.33
CA SER A 139 -10.20 5.45 1.08
C SER A 139 -9.81 4.02 0.64
N ARG A 140 -9.01 3.30 1.43
CA ARG A 140 -8.39 2.03 1.05
C ARG A 140 -8.22 1.14 2.27
N PHE A 141 -8.11 -0.16 2.04
CA PHE A 141 -7.65 -1.08 3.05
C PHE A 141 -6.77 -2.14 2.42
N TRP A 142 -5.91 -2.72 3.23
CA TRP A 142 -5.07 -3.85 2.83
C TRP A 142 -4.99 -4.85 3.96
N THR A 143 -4.72 -6.08 3.58
CA THR A 143 -4.57 -7.19 4.52
C THR A 143 -3.17 -7.73 4.43
N HIS A 144 -2.65 -8.14 5.56
CA HIS A 144 -1.39 -8.85 5.68
C HIS A 144 -1.64 -10.23 6.26
N GLU A 145 -0.98 -11.21 5.65
CA GLU A 145 -1.03 -12.60 6.08
C GLU A 145 0.39 -13.10 6.31
N PHE A 146 0.66 -13.64 7.49
CA PHE A 146 1.98 -14.16 7.86
C PHE A 146 1.90 -15.68 8.06
N TRP A 147 2.42 -16.45 7.11
CA TRP A 147 2.35 -17.90 7.15
C TRP A 147 3.69 -18.50 7.60
N PRO A 148 3.79 -19.05 8.82
CA PRO A 148 5.03 -19.65 9.29
C PRO A 148 5.41 -20.87 8.44
N ARG A 149 6.68 -20.98 8.06
CA ARG A 149 7.21 -22.13 7.30
C ARG A 149 8.20 -22.95 8.12
N THR A 150 9.14 -22.28 8.77
CA THR A 150 10.09 -22.88 9.72
C THR A 150 10.16 -22.00 10.97
N HIS A 151 10.96 -22.41 11.95
CA HIS A 151 11.17 -21.61 13.16
C HIS A 151 11.77 -20.21 12.89
N ASN A 152 12.42 -20.02 11.74
CA ASN A 152 13.09 -18.77 11.35
C ASN A 152 12.70 -18.27 9.95
N SER A 153 11.60 -18.76 9.36
CA SER A 153 11.12 -18.27 8.08
C SER A 153 9.59 -18.27 8.00
N SER A 154 9.05 -17.24 7.33
CA SER A 154 7.63 -17.07 7.08
C SER A 154 7.40 -16.61 5.65
N SER A 155 6.24 -16.93 5.10
CA SER A 155 5.72 -16.32 3.87
C SER A 155 4.81 -15.16 4.25
N TRP A 156 5.07 -14.00 3.67
CA TRP A 156 4.25 -12.80 3.86
C TRP A 156 3.49 -12.49 2.58
N GLU A 157 2.19 -12.23 2.72
CA GLU A 157 1.34 -11.78 1.62
C GLU A 157 0.63 -10.48 2.00
N ALA A 158 0.76 -9.45 1.16
CA ALA A 158 0.02 -8.20 1.26
C ALA A 158 -0.99 -8.10 0.12
N ARG A 159 -2.28 -7.92 0.44
CA ARG A 159 -3.35 -7.74 -0.56
C ARG A 159 -3.95 -6.34 -0.42
N PHE A 160 -3.93 -5.57 -1.50
CA PHE A 160 -4.50 -4.23 -1.54
C PHE A 160 -5.91 -4.22 -2.13
N TYR A 161 -6.85 -3.61 -1.43
CA TYR A 161 -8.24 -3.47 -1.87
C TYR A 161 -8.55 -2.00 -2.16
N GLN A 162 -8.75 -1.71 -3.44
CA GLN A 162 -8.87 -0.35 -3.95
C GLN A 162 -10.02 -0.25 -4.95
N PRO A 163 -10.72 0.90 -5.02
CA PRO A 163 -11.74 1.12 -6.02
C PRO A 163 -11.14 1.10 -7.42
N LYS A 164 -11.94 0.69 -8.40
CA LYS A 164 -11.53 0.70 -9.81
C LYS A 164 -11.21 2.14 -10.22
N VAL A 165 -9.97 2.37 -10.68
CA VAL A 165 -9.55 3.67 -11.20
C VAL A 165 -10.31 4.00 -12.48
N THR A 166 -10.83 5.23 -12.56
CA THR A 166 -11.63 5.71 -13.70
C THR A 166 -10.97 6.89 -14.41
N THR A 167 -10.05 7.59 -13.74
CA THR A 167 -9.34 8.74 -14.29
C THR A 167 -7.82 8.56 -14.26
N VAL A 168 -7.11 9.30 -15.11
CA VAL A 168 -5.64 9.33 -15.14
C VAL A 168 -5.06 9.83 -13.82
N ARG A 169 -5.69 10.83 -13.19
CA ARG A 169 -5.32 11.32 -11.85
C ARG A 169 -5.39 10.21 -10.81
N GLU A 170 -6.51 9.49 -10.76
CA GLU A 170 -6.70 8.37 -9.80
C GLU A 170 -5.67 7.26 -10.02
N ARG A 171 -5.32 6.99 -11.28
CA ARG A 171 -4.26 6.03 -11.63
C ARG A 171 -2.89 6.51 -11.12
N LEU A 172 -2.53 7.76 -11.34
CA LEU A 172 -1.25 8.30 -10.85
C LEU A 172 -1.17 8.27 -9.32
N GLN A 173 -2.26 8.64 -8.64
CA GLN A 173 -2.36 8.57 -7.17
C GLN A 173 -2.23 7.14 -6.65
N LEU A 174 -2.86 6.17 -7.32
CA LEU A 174 -2.74 4.75 -7.00
C LEU A 174 -1.30 4.25 -7.12
N GLU A 175 -0.64 4.56 -8.23
CA GLU A 175 0.74 4.13 -8.49
C GLU A 175 1.73 4.72 -7.49
N HIS A 176 1.59 6.01 -7.17
CA HIS A 176 2.42 6.64 -6.15
C HIS A 176 2.19 6.01 -4.77
N PHE A 177 0.92 5.89 -4.34
CA PHE A 177 0.60 5.28 -3.05
C PHE A 177 1.15 3.86 -2.93
N THR A 178 1.01 3.06 -3.99
CA THR A 178 1.50 1.68 -4.01
C THR A 178 3.03 1.63 -3.93
N ALA A 179 3.73 2.54 -4.61
CA ALA A 179 5.19 2.64 -4.51
C ALA A 179 5.64 3.01 -3.09
N THR A 180 5.06 4.06 -2.49
CA THR A 180 5.41 4.52 -1.15
C THR A 180 5.14 3.47 -0.07
N ILE A 181 4.00 2.77 -0.15
CA ILE A 181 3.70 1.72 0.82
C ILE A 181 4.61 0.49 0.62
N ALA A 182 4.95 0.15 -0.63
CA ALA A 182 5.86 -0.95 -0.89
C ALA A 182 7.25 -0.68 -0.27
N ASP A 183 7.76 0.55 -0.38
CA ASP A 183 9.03 0.95 0.24
C ASP A 183 8.97 0.82 1.77
N ALA A 184 7.88 1.28 2.40
CA ALA A 184 7.67 1.14 3.84
C ALA A 184 7.61 -0.35 4.27
N PHE A 185 6.96 -1.20 3.48
CA PHE A 185 6.92 -2.64 3.79
C PHE A 185 8.29 -3.31 3.65
N LEU A 186 9.08 -2.92 2.65
CA LEU A 186 10.45 -3.44 2.51
C LEU A 186 11.32 -3.04 3.70
N GLU A 187 11.17 -1.82 4.23
CA GLU A 187 11.82 -1.38 5.46
C GLU A 187 11.41 -2.25 6.66
N ASP A 188 10.11 -2.45 6.87
CA ASP A 188 9.60 -3.27 7.97
C ASP A 188 10.10 -4.72 7.90
N LEU A 189 10.08 -5.32 6.71
CA LEU A 189 10.57 -6.68 6.49
C LEU A 189 12.07 -6.80 6.75
N ALA A 190 12.86 -5.84 6.27
CA ALA A 190 14.31 -5.82 6.54
C ALA A 190 14.60 -5.74 8.04
N ASN A 191 13.82 -4.95 8.79
CA ASN A 191 13.93 -4.88 10.25
C ASN A 191 13.58 -6.21 10.93
N ILE A 192 12.58 -6.94 10.43
CA ILE A 192 12.22 -8.27 10.94
C ILE A 192 13.35 -9.27 10.69
N GLU A 193 13.90 -9.33 9.47
CA GLU A 193 14.99 -10.24 9.12
C GLU A 193 16.27 -9.95 9.90
N SER A 194 16.60 -8.66 10.09
CA SER A 194 17.72 -8.21 10.91
C SER A 194 17.52 -8.61 12.38
N THR A 195 16.31 -8.42 12.91
CA THR A 195 15.97 -8.81 14.29
C THR A 195 16.07 -10.32 14.47
N GLN A 196 15.56 -11.12 13.53
CA GLN A 196 15.69 -12.59 13.56
C GLN A 196 17.16 -13.02 13.57
N SER A 197 17.99 -12.45 12.69
CA SER A 197 19.43 -12.72 12.65
C SER A 197 20.13 -12.35 13.96
N GLY A 198 19.74 -11.23 14.57
CA GLY A 198 20.21 -10.83 15.89
C GLY A 198 19.77 -11.77 17.01
N MET A 199 18.57 -12.34 16.95
CA MET A 199 18.09 -13.31 17.92
C MET A 199 18.81 -14.66 17.81
N GLU A 200 19.17 -15.09 16.59
CA GLU A 200 19.89 -16.35 16.36
C GLU A 200 21.29 -16.39 17.01
N CYS A 201 21.91 -15.23 17.25
CA CYS A 201 23.22 -15.20 17.92
C CYS A 201 23.17 -15.58 19.41
N GLY A 202 21.99 -15.55 20.04
CA GLY A 202 21.80 -15.92 21.44
C GLY A 202 22.45 -15.00 22.48
N ALA A 203 23.05 -13.87 22.07
CA ALA A 203 23.74 -12.95 22.98
C ALA A 203 22.82 -12.30 24.02
N LYS A 204 21.51 -12.21 23.72
CA LYS A 204 20.48 -11.67 24.61
C LYS A 204 19.44 -12.75 24.90
N SER A 205 19.22 -13.06 26.17
CA SER A 205 18.28 -14.11 26.60
C SER A 205 16.85 -13.62 26.81
N PHE A 206 16.62 -12.30 26.86
CA PHE A 206 15.30 -11.69 27.04
C PHE A 206 15.22 -10.32 26.36
N VAL A 207 14.01 -9.86 26.04
CA VAL A 207 13.74 -8.50 25.55
C VAL A 207 12.76 -7.83 26.51
N TYR A 208 13.10 -6.65 27.02
CA TYR A 208 12.18 -5.84 27.80
C TYR A 208 11.26 -5.09 26.85
N LEU A 209 9.95 -5.20 27.09
CA LEU A 209 8.94 -4.43 26.38
C LEU A 209 8.41 -3.31 27.28
N HIS A 210 8.27 -2.13 26.71
CA HIS A 210 7.74 -0.94 27.36
C HIS A 210 6.21 -1.03 27.56
N GLU A 211 5.66 -0.17 28.42
CA GLU A 211 4.21 -0.13 28.67
C GLU A 211 3.41 0.25 27.41
N SER A 212 3.97 1.09 26.54
CA SER A 212 3.36 1.49 25.27
C SER A 212 3.31 0.38 24.22
N GLU A 213 4.06 -0.71 24.41
CA GLU A 213 4.18 -1.81 23.46
C GLU A 213 3.08 -2.88 23.65
N ILE A 214 1.89 -2.45 24.11
CA ILE A 214 0.77 -3.34 24.40
C ILE A 214 0.35 -4.19 23.19
N LEU A 215 0.47 -3.64 21.98
CA LEU A 215 0.09 -4.31 20.75
C LEU A 215 1.00 -5.49 20.36
N ILE A 216 2.21 -5.57 20.90
CA ILE A 216 3.08 -6.75 20.75
C ILE A 216 3.09 -7.64 21.99
N ARG A 217 2.83 -7.06 23.18
CA ARG A 217 2.69 -7.82 24.43
C ARG A 217 1.47 -8.74 24.42
N HIS A 218 0.31 -8.23 24.00
CA HIS A 218 -0.92 -9.01 23.95
C HIS A 218 -0.83 -10.24 23.01
N PRO A 219 -0.40 -10.12 21.74
CA PRO A 219 -0.26 -11.30 20.88
C PRO A 219 0.81 -12.27 21.38
N LEU A 220 1.88 -11.80 22.04
CA LEU A 220 2.84 -12.69 22.69
C LEU A 220 2.19 -13.52 23.82
N GLU A 221 1.36 -12.89 24.65
CA GLU A 221 0.56 -13.58 25.66
C GLU A 221 -0.39 -14.60 25.02
N GLN A 222 -1.04 -14.25 23.90
CA GLN A 222 -1.86 -15.21 23.15
C GLN A 222 -1.03 -16.39 22.65
N VAL A 223 0.14 -16.16 22.05
CA VAL A 223 1.03 -17.27 21.64
C VAL A 223 1.33 -18.18 22.82
N GLN A 224 1.76 -17.64 23.97
CA GLN A 224 2.04 -18.43 25.17
C GLN A 224 0.83 -19.22 25.66
N LYS A 225 -0.35 -18.58 25.73
CA LYS A 225 -1.62 -19.22 26.11
C LYS A 225 -1.93 -20.41 25.21
N TRP A 226 -1.86 -20.21 23.90
CA TRP A 226 -2.17 -21.24 22.91
C TRP A 226 -1.12 -22.36 22.87
N THR A 227 0.16 -22.07 23.13
CA THR A 227 1.22 -23.10 23.16
C THR A 227 1.25 -23.90 24.46
N HIS A 228 0.80 -23.33 25.58
CA HIS A 228 0.75 -24.02 26.87
C HIS A 228 -0.56 -24.77 27.10
N ALA A 229 -1.63 -24.45 26.38
CA ALA A 229 -2.89 -25.16 26.47
C ALA A 229 -2.76 -26.60 25.98
N THR A 230 -3.38 -27.53 26.71
CA THR A 230 -3.40 -28.95 26.37
C THR A 230 -4.44 -29.28 25.29
N CYS A 231 -5.44 -28.41 25.13
CA CYS A 231 -6.50 -28.55 24.14
C CYS A 231 -7.06 -27.18 23.70
N VAL A 232 -7.78 -27.16 22.57
CA VAL A 232 -8.36 -25.92 22.01
C VAL A 232 -9.39 -25.29 22.95
N ASP A 233 -10.18 -26.10 23.67
CA ASP A 233 -11.18 -25.58 24.62
C ASP A 233 -10.54 -24.80 25.77
N GLU A 234 -9.39 -25.26 26.26
CA GLU A 234 -8.59 -24.55 27.26
C GLU A 234 -8.03 -23.24 26.70
N ALA A 235 -7.53 -23.24 25.46
CA ALA A 235 -7.00 -22.03 24.81
C ALA A 235 -8.07 -20.96 24.54
N LEU A 236 -9.35 -21.34 24.40
CA LEU A 236 -10.45 -20.43 24.12
C LEU A 236 -11.06 -19.74 25.36
N ARG A 237 -10.84 -20.28 26.57
CA ARG A 237 -11.34 -19.72 27.83
C ARG A 237 -10.46 -18.59 28.35
#